data_AF-A0A8C6Z816-F1
#
_entry.id   AF-A0A8C6Z816-F1
#
_cell.length_a   1.000
_cell.length_b   1.000
_cell.length_c   1.000
_cell.angle_alpha   90.00
_cell.angle_beta   90.00
_cell.angle_gamma   90.00
#
_symmetry.space_group_name_H-M   'P 1'
#
loop_
_entity.id
_entity.type
_entity.pdbx_description
1 polymer ?
#
loop_
_entity_poly.entity_id
_entity_poly.type
_entity_poly.pdbx_seq_one_letter_code
_entity_poly.pdbx_strand_id
1 'polypeptide(L)' 'MNRHKYKKLLKRRKFVRRRIKEGRKKKRQVKFEKDLQRIWKRAGLKNPPAGWQTPKIFLKSSKR' A
#
# COMPACT_ATOMS: atom_id res chain seq x y z
N MET A 1 -13.15 -13.73 27.94
CA MET A 1 -12.78 -14.84 27.01
C MET A 1 -12.46 -14.40 25.57
N ASN A 2 -13.28 -13.55 24.92
CA ASN A 2 -13.14 -13.22 23.50
C ASN A 2 -11.80 -12.54 23.12
N ARG A 3 -11.35 -11.55 23.89
CA ARG A 3 -10.05 -10.89 23.70
C ARG A 3 -8.87 -11.86 23.80
N HIS A 4 -8.96 -12.84 24.71
CA HIS A 4 -7.93 -13.85 24.91
C HIS A 4 -7.82 -14.78 23.68
N LYS A 5 -8.95 -15.32 23.21
CA LYS A 5 -8.99 -16.15 21.99
C LYS A 5 -8.49 -15.38 20.76
N TYR A 6 -8.85 -14.11 20.62
CA TYR A 6 -8.37 -13.24 19.54
C TYR A 6 -6.85 -13.03 19.58
N LYS A 7 -6.26 -12.77 20.76
CA LYS A 7 -4.80 -12.66 20.92
C LYS A 7 -4.08 -13.98 20.58
N LYS A 8 -4.61 -15.14 20.98
CA LYS A 8 -4.04 -16.45 20.58
C LYS A 8 -4.12 -16.68 19.07
N LEU A 9 -5.22 -16.31 18.43
CA LEU A 9 -5.36 -16.39 16.96
C LEU A 9 -4.35 -15.47 16.24
N LEU A 10 -4.19 -14.23 16.74
CA LEU A 10 -3.22 -13.27 16.19
C LEU A 10 -1.79 -13.82 16.22
N LYS A 11 -1.39 -14.45 17.33
CA LYS A 11 -0.06 -15.07 17.47
C LYS A 11 0.12 -16.20 16.45
N ARG A 12 -0.82 -17.15 16.37
CA ARG A 12 -0.77 -18.29 15.44
C ARG A 12 -0.71 -17.87 13.97
N ARG A 13 -1.44 -16.82 13.58
CA ARG A 13 -1.53 -16.34 12.19
C ARG A 13 -0.66 -15.11 11.89
N LYS A 14 0.32 -14.76 12.74
CA LYS A 14 1.14 -13.55 12.60
C LYS A 14 1.76 -13.41 11.21
N PHE A 15 2.43 -14.46 10.73
CA PHE A 15 3.15 -14.45 9.45
C PHE A 15 2.22 -14.42 8.23
N VAL A 16 1.13 -15.19 8.27
CA VAL A 16 0.09 -15.15 7.23
C VAL A 16 -0.52 -13.76 7.13
N ARG A 17 -0.88 -13.15 8.27
CA ARG A 17 -1.41 -11.78 8.31
C ARG A 17 -0.39 -10.75 7.81
N ARG A 18 0.91 -10.93 8.10
CA ARG A 18 1.98 -10.07 7.58
C ARG A 18 2.06 -10.13 6.06
N ARG A 19 2.12 -11.34 5.48
CA ARG A 19 2.12 -11.55 4.02
C ARG A 19 0.91 -10.91 3.34
N ILE A 20 -0.29 -11.10 3.90
CA ILE A 20 -1.53 -10.50 3.38
C ILE A 20 -1.48 -8.97 3.46
N LYS A 21 -1.01 -8.40 4.58
CA LYS A 21 -0.88 -6.94 4.74
C LYS A 21 0.10 -6.34 3.73
N GLU A 22 1.24 -6.99 3.50
CA GLU A 22 2.22 -6.58 2.49
C GLU A 22 1.64 -6.60 1.08
N GLY A 23 0.93 -7.68 0.72
CA GLY A 23 0.23 -7.76 -0.57
C GLY A 23 -0.82 -6.66 -0.75
N ARG A 24 -1.60 -6.35 0.29
CA ARG A 24 -2.57 -5.25 0.27
C ARG A 24 -1.91 -3.88 0.11
N LYS A 25 -0.77 -3.64 0.78
CA LYS A 25 0.01 -2.39 0.63
C LYS A 25 0.51 -2.21 -0.80
N LYS A 26 1.05 -3.27 -1.42
CA LYS A 26 1.48 -3.26 -2.83
C LYS A 26 0.33 -2.89 -3.76
N LYS A 27 -0.83 -3.55 -3.63
CA LYS A 27 -2.02 -3.24 -4.44
C LYS A 27 -2.49 -1.78 -4.23
N ARG A 28 -2.43 -1.28 -3.00
CA ARG A 28 -2.79 0.11 -2.67
C ARG A 28 -1.85 1.13 -3.32
N GLN A 29 -0.55 0.86 -3.34
CA GLN A 29 0.43 1.72 -4.01
C GLN A 29 0.20 1.76 -5.52
N VAL A 30 -0.01 0.61 -6.16
CA VAL A 30 -0.31 0.55 -7.61
C VAL A 30 -1.60 1.30 -7.93
N LYS A 31 -2.63 1.18 -7.09
CA LYS A 31 -3.88 1.93 -7.28
C LYS A 31 -3.64 3.45 -7.19
N PHE A 32 -2.83 3.90 -6.24
CA PHE A 32 -2.46 5.31 -6.09
C PHE A 32 -1.69 5.83 -7.31
N GLU A 33 -0.68 5.10 -7.77
CA GLU A 33 0.12 5.49 -8.95
C GLU A 33 -0.73 5.56 -10.23
N LYS A 34 -1.64 4.59 -10.43
CA LYS A 34 -2.57 4.59 -11.57
C LYS A 34 -3.55 5.76 -11.53
N ASP A 35 -3.98 6.16 -10.34
CA ASP A 35 -4.93 7.27 -10.19
C ASP A 35 -4.26 8.60 -10.54
N LEU A 36 -3.02 8.82 -10.07
CA LEU A 36 -2.21 9.96 -10.49
C LEU A 36 -1.97 9.97 -12.01
N GLN A 37 -1.65 8.80 -12.58
CA GLN A 37 -1.46 8.66 -14.01
C GLN A 37 -2.73 9.01 -14.81
N ARG A 38 -3.90 8.65 -14.28
CA ARG A 38 -5.18 9.00 -14.89
C ARG A 38 -5.41 10.50 -14.91
N ILE A 39 -5.04 11.22 -13.84
CA ILE A 39 -5.25 12.68 -13.73
C ILE A 39 -4.50 13.41 -14.84
N TRP A 40 -3.19 13.18 -15.00
CA TRP A 40 -2.44 13.93 -16.02
C TRP A 40 -2.76 13.49 -17.44
N LYS A 41 -3.07 12.21 -17.67
CA LYS A 41 -3.57 11.74 -18.97
C LYS A 41 -4.89 12.41 -19.35
N ARG A 42 -5.81 12.57 -18.38
CA ARG A 42 -7.07 13.29 -18.57
C ARG A 42 -6.84 14.78 -18.85
N ALA A 43 -5.79 15.36 -18.29
CA ALA A 43 -5.35 16.72 -18.58
C ALA A 43 -4.60 16.87 -19.93
N GLY A 44 -4.47 15.80 -20.71
CA GLY A 44 -3.80 15.82 -22.03
C GLY A 44 -2.28 15.66 -21.99
N LEU A 45 -1.69 15.44 -20.82
CA LEU A 45 -0.25 15.24 -20.68
C LEU A 45 0.14 13.79 -20.98
N LYS A 46 1.13 13.60 -21.87
CA LYS A 46 1.70 12.27 -22.17
C LYS A 46 2.56 11.74 -21.03
N ASN A 47 3.29 12.65 -20.37
CA ASN A 47 4.23 12.38 -19.29
C ASN A 47 3.78 13.06 -17.99
N PRO A 48 4.23 12.58 -16.82
CA PRO A 48 4.06 13.32 -15.57
C PRO A 48 4.69 14.73 -15.68
N PRO A 49 4.23 15.69 -14.85
CA PRO A 49 4.84 17.02 -14.78
C PRO A 49 6.35 16.95 -14.52
N ALA A 50 7.10 17.91 -15.06
CA ALA A 50 8.54 17.99 -14.87
C ALA A 50 8.90 18.01 -13.37
N GLY A 51 9.91 17.24 -12.96
CA GLY A 51 10.36 17.15 -11.57
C GLY A 51 9.46 16.32 -10.64
N TRP A 52 8.35 15.76 -11.13
CA TRP A 52 7.47 14.93 -10.29
C TRP A 52 7.93 13.47 -10.21
N GLN A 53 8.31 13.03 -9.01
CA GLN A 53 8.56 11.63 -8.72
C GLN A 53 7.48 11.10 -7.77
N THR A 54 6.69 10.11 -8.23
CA THR A 54 5.58 9.59 -7.43
C THR A 54 6.10 8.89 -6.16
N PRO A 55 5.74 9.38 -4.95
CA PRO A 55 6.26 8.83 -3.72
C PRO A 55 5.63 7.47 -3.37
N LYS A 56 6.46 6.57 -2.81
CA LYS A 56 6.03 5.24 -2.33
C LYS A 56 5.50 5.28 -0.89
N ILE A 57 4.38 5.96 -0.69
CA ILE A 57 3.81 6.23 0.65
C ILE A 57 3.37 4.95 1.37
N PHE A 58 2.78 3.99 0.65
CA PHE A 58 2.25 2.76 1.27
C PHE A 58 3.27 1.63 1.44
N LEU A 59 4.42 1.74 0.79
CA LEU A 59 5.49 0.75 0.82
C LEU A 59 6.63 1.10 1.77
N LYS A 60 6.62 2.30 2.39
CA LYS A 60 7.67 2.74 3.30
C LYS A 60 7.91 1.66 4.36
N SER A 61 9.12 1.08 4.36
CA SER A 61 9.55 0.26 5.48
C SER A 61 9.55 1.19 6.69
N SER A 62 8.94 0.72 7.77
CA SER A 62 9.14 1.38 9.04
C SER A 62 10.64 1.29 9.34
N LYS A 63 11.42 2.32 9.01
CA LYS A 63 12.63 2.62 9.77
C LYS A 63 12.13 3.00 11.18
N ARG A 64 11.92 1.97 12.00
CA ARG A 64 11.83 2.03 13.46
C ARG A 64 12.52 0.79 13.98
#